data_AF-A0A9X0A1R0-F1
#
_entry.id   AF-A0A9X0A1R0-F1
#
_cell.length_a   1.000
_cell.length_b   1.000
_cell.length_c   1.000
_cell.angle_alpha   90.00
_cell.angle_beta   90.00
_cell.angle_gamma   90.00
#
_symmetry.space_group_name_H-M   'P 1'
#
loop_
_entity.id
_entity.type
_entity.pdbx_description
1 polymer ?
#
loop_
_entity_poly.entity_id
_entity_poly.type
_entity_poly.pdbx_seq_one_letter_code
_entity_poly.pdbx_strand_id
1 'polypeptide(L)'
;MRRLKIKVVGDGSVGKTSFLIHWYNENFASEDDTPLFPGRARILPSVQDTFFTNMTVDRVSYVLTFWDTICGADFLKFRPMEYEETDVFLVVFDISNPSSFQNVSTVWIPELKHYMPATPILVVGNKTDLRTASTAPDGMITIGKGRELAERLGTRYCESSAETGDGVHSVIDTAVRLAIMNQTPSKTKFKVFQWQRKAPKILRHGPDPPVLSPPDPMPQVKILPSTFTDDMKKMCRDEASNSDIRLLFNSNNHPLEAHKIILSIGSAVFRDFFLNNGEEAELSRLLSNADSCCCTTRENKPNGKKSNTKEALGTYLHSSVSNHQRLDFSPNLERKPKTKSKMCLHFNNSVSGRAFQHVLEFLYTGSPNVSADTDESLLTKVMSLSHRLRIPWLGQICENMTNGESYLNPSMVTILHEERSKIVKENFINKACFSDVIFHVKNTVLYAHRAVLMARSEVMAAMFGGGFSERDSLEVTIKVTTVKSFLALLVFLYTDTVPTDMTVSDYRELLVVADRFCLTQLISVCEAAITERIGTEIKKKRLNSVKCNDVINLLLTGQAHNAPQLARWCLYLITTNYPDFEACEDFDLIKGDNRRHVLEHRWPPLAYLKELEEFKRKTGRA
;
A
#
# COMPACT_ATOMS: atom_id res chain seq x y z
N MET A 1 16.10 -17.20 0.94
CA MET A 1 15.87 -16.69 -0.42
C MET A 1 16.29 -15.22 -0.43
N ARG A 2 17.13 -14.77 -1.36
CA ARG A 2 17.58 -13.37 -1.43
C ARG A 2 16.50 -12.53 -2.11
N ARG A 3 16.17 -11.36 -1.54
CA ARG A 3 15.21 -10.42 -2.14
C ARG A 3 15.98 -9.40 -2.98
N LEU A 4 15.45 -9.08 -4.16
CA LEU A 4 16.01 -8.06 -5.05
C LEU A 4 14.93 -7.07 -5.47
N LYS A 5 15.18 -5.77 -5.27
CA LYS A 5 14.33 -4.67 -5.71
C LYS A 5 14.76 -4.17 -7.10
N ILE A 6 13.87 -4.30 -8.09
CA ILE A 6 14.05 -3.83 -9.47
C ILE A 6 13.15 -2.60 -9.68
N LYS A 7 13.76 -1.44 -9.95
CA LYS A 7 13.03 -0.18 -10.21
C LYS A 7 13.05 0.15 -11.69
N VAL A 8 11.88 0.38 -12.29
CA VAL A 8 11.73 0.73 -13.71
C VAL A 8 11.50 2.22 -13.87
N VAL A 9 12.36 2.90 -14.62
CA VAL A 9 12.29 4.36 -14.89
C VAL A 9 12.35 4.63 -16.39
N GLY A 10 12.01 5.85 -16.81
CA GLY A 10 11.94 6.25 -18.21
C GLY A 10 10.79 7.23 -18.47
N ASP A 11 10.79 7.83 -19.66
CA ASP A 11 9.78 8.82 -20.08
C ASP A 11 8.34 8.28 -19.99
N GLY A 12 7.38 9.20 -20.06
CA GLY A 12 5.98 8.85 -20.24
C GLY A 12 5.80 7.99 -21.49
N SER A 13 4.84 7.07 -21.46
CA SER A 13 4.39 6.35 -22.66
C SER A 13 5.40 5.38 -23.30
N VAL A 14 6.57 5.16 -22.70
CA VAL A 14 7.59 4.22 -23.23
C VAL A 14 7.27 2.74 -22.97
N GLY A 15 6.17 2.45 -22.28
CA GLY A 15 5.69 1.08 -22.04
C GLY A 15 6.26 0.37 -20.80
N LYS A 16 6.71 1.12 -19.78
CA LYS A 16 7.19 0.56 -18.49
C LYS A 16 6.15 -0.33 -17.82
N THR A 17 4.92 0.18 -17.67
CA THR A 17 3.81 -0.54 -17.05
C THR A 17 3.42 -1.76 -17.88
N SER A 18 3.30 -1.62 -19.21
CA SER A 18 3.00 -2.73 -20.12
C SER A 18 4.04 -3.85 -20.04
N PHE A 19 5.32 -3.50 -19.95
CA PHE A 19 6.42 -4.46 -19.77
C PHE A 19 6.26 -5.28 -18.48
N LEU A 20 5.93 -4.62 -17.36
CA LEU A 20 5.70 -5.30 -16.08
C LEU A 20 4.45 -6.19 -16.09
N ILE A 21 3.38 -5.74 -16.76
CA ILE A 21 2.14 -6.51 -16.92
C ILE A 21 2.38 -7.79 -17.71
N HIS A 22 3.13 -7.70 -18.82
CA HIS A 22 3.45 -8.87 -19.63
C HIS A 22 4.20 -9.92 -18.82
N TRP A 23 5.28 -9.51 -18.14
CA TRP A 23 6.06 -10.37 -17.25
C TRP A 23 5.19 -11.04 -16.18
N TYR A 24 4.26 -10.29 -15.57
CA TYR A 24 3.35 -10.83 -14.57
C TYR A 24 2.43 -11.92 -15.17
N ASN A 25 1.79 -11.65 -16.30
CA ASN A 25 0.85 -12.58 -16.90
C ASN A 25 1.50 -13.93 -17.26
N GLU A 26 2.70 -13.93 -17.81
CA GLU A 26 3.39 -15.19 -18.18
C GLU A 26 3.82 -16.04 -16.99
N ASN A 27 4.12 -15.41 -15.84
CA ASN A 27 4.67 -16.11 -14.68
C ASN A 27 3.62 -16.51 -13.64
N PHE A 28 2.41 -15.90 -13.69
CA PHE A 28 1.37 -16.11 -12.68
C PHE A 28 0.01 -16.56 -13.23
N ALA A 29 -0.21 -16.58 -14.56
CA ALA A 29 -1.44 -17.12 -15.12
C ALA A 29 -1.47 -18.65 -14.96
N SER A 30 -2.23 -19.16 -13.99
CA SER A 30 -2.61 -20.57 -13.93
C SER A 30 -3.82 -20.82 -14.83
N GLU A 31 -3.94 -22.04 -15.39
CA GLU A 31 -5.10 -22.45 -16.20
C GLU A 31 -6.42 -22.48 -15.39
N ASP A 32 -6.35 -22.44 -14.05
CA ASP A 32 -7.50 -22.46 -13.14
C ASP A 32 -8.09 -21.07 -12.83
N ASP A 33 -7.45 -19.97 -13.25
CA ASP A 33 -7.99 -18.60 -13.08
C ASP A 33 -9.01 -18.28 -14.18
N THR A 34 -10.16 -18.94 -14.08
CA THR A 34 -11.35 -18.61 -14.87
C THR A 34 -11.73 -17.15 -14.57
N PRO A 35 -11.84 -16.25 -15.57
CA PRO A 35 -12.34 -14.91 -15.30
C PRO A 35 -13.76 -15.04 -14.75
N LEU A 36 -13.99 -14.60 -13.51
CA LEU A 36 -15.29 -14.65 -12.85
C LEU A 36 -16.39 -13.90 -13.64
N PHE A 37 -16.02 -13.15 -14.69
CA PHE A 37 -16.92 -12.46 -15.61
C PHE A 37 -16.37 -12.49 -17.05
N PRO A 38 -17.15 -12.92 -18.06
CA PRO A 38 -16.77 -12.77 -19.46
C PRO A 38 -16.78 -11.28 -19.85
N GLY A 39 -15.69 -10.78 -20.45
CA GLY A 39 -15.65 -9.45 -21.08
C GLY A 39 -14.97 -8.32 -20.31
N ARG A 40 -14.23 -8.59 -19.22
CA ARG A 40 -13.32 -7.61 -18.60
C ARG A 40 -11.87 -8.03 -18.75
N ALA A 41 -11.01 -7.12 -19.22
CA ALA A 41 -9.56 -7.28 -19.13
C ALA A 41 -9.17 -7.55 -17.68
N ARG A 42 -8.24 -8.50 -17.48
CA ARG A 42 -7.77 -8.96 -16.16
C ARG A 42 -7.37 -7.74 -15.32
N ILE A 43 -8.09 -7.51 -14.23
CA ILE A 43 -7.75 -6.52 -13.22
C ILE A 43 -6.48 -7.05 -12.56
N LEU A 44 -5.34 -6.38 -12.76
CA LEU A 44 -4.17 -6.57 -11.92
C LEU A 44 -4.62 -6.54 -10.45
N PRO A 45 -4.11 -7.40 -9.56
CA PRO A 45 -4.06 -7.05 -8.15
C PRO A 45 -3.54 -5.62 -8.08
N SER A 46 -4.28 -4.74 -7.41
CA SER A 46 -3.93 -3.33 -7.24
C SER A 46 -2.42 -3.22 -7.05
N VAL A 47 -1.71 -2.46 -7.88
CA VAL A 47 -0.23 -2.32 -7.87
C VAL A 47 0.28 -1.57 -6.61
N GLN A 48 -0.54 -1.57 -5.54
CA GLN A 48 -0.14 -1.55 -4.15
C GLN A 48 0.61 -2.84 -3.73
N ASP A 49 0.36 -3.97 -4.40
CA ASP A 49 1.14 -5.17 -4.17
C ASP A 49 2.44 -5.09 -4.97
N THR A 50 3.53 -4.83 -4.25
CA THR A 50 4.83 -5.38 -4.61
C THR A 50 4.62 -6.86 -4.92
N PHE A 51 4.49 -7.23 -6.19
CA PHE A 51 4.32 -8.64 -6.52
C PHE A 51 5.69 -9.30 -6.45
N PHE A 52 5.73 -10.43 -5.76
CA PHE A 52 6.94 -11.22 -5.56
C PHE A 52 6.95 -12.33 -6.60
N THR A 53 7.92 -12.33 -7.51
CA THR A 53 8.18 -13.50 -8.35
C THR A 53 9.41 -14.25 -7.88
N ASN A 54 9.34 -15.57 -7.91
CA ASN A 54 10.49 -16.43 -7.64
C ASN A 54 11.18 -16.71 -8.96
N MET A 55 12.43 -16.29 -9.10
CA MET A 55 13.25 -16.59 -10.26
C MET A 55 14.49 -17.35 -9.83
N THR A 56 14.84 -18.41 -10.56
CA THR A 56 16.09 -19.12 -10.34
C THR A 56 17.10 -18.69 -11.40
N VAL A 57 18.13 -17.96 -10.98
CA VAL A 57 19.25 -17.53 -11.83
C VAL A 57 20.51 -18.21 -11.29
N ASP A 58 21.28 -18.83 -12.16
CA ASP A 58 22.53 -19.53 -11.79
C ASP A 58 22.39 -20.53 -10.63
N ARG A 59 21.26 -21.25 -10.59
CA ARG A 59 20.90 -22.24 -9.55
C ARG A 59 20.60 -21.66 -8.16
N VAL A 60 20.44 -20.35 -8.05
CA VAL A 60 20.02 -19.66 -6.82
C VAL A 60 18.64 -19.04 -7.03
N SER A 61 17.72 -19.28 -6.09
CA SER A 61 16.39 -18.70 -6.13
C SER A 61 16.35 -17.33 -5.46
N TYR A 62 15.81 -16.35 -6.20
CA TYR A 62 15.62 -14.97 -5.80
C TYR A 62 14.14 -14.64 -5.75
N VAL A 63 13.78 -13.78 -4.80
CA VAL A 63 12.46 -13.14 -4.74
C VAL A 63 12.62 -11.76 -5.35
N LEU A 64 11.99 -11.50 -6.49
CA LEU A 64 12.06 -10.21 -7.15
C LEU A 64 10.87 -9.34 -6.76
N THR A 65 11.14 -8.07 -6.53
CA THR A 65 10.17 -7.02 -6.20
C THR A 65 10.27 -5.94 -7.26
N PHE A 66 9.18 -5.68 -7.99
CA PHE A 66 9.14 -4.66 -9.04
C PHE A 66 8.51 -3.37 -8.56
N TRP A 67 9.09 -2.25 -8.97
CA TRP A 67 8.56 -0.92 -8.72
C TRP A 67 8.48 -0.16 -10.05
N ASP A 68 7.28 0.25 -10.44
CA ASP A 68 7.07 1.17 -11.57
C ASP A 68 7.33 2.63 -11.10
N THR A 69 7.60 3.54 -12.03
CA THR A 69 7.85 4.96 -11.73
C THR A 69 6.87 5.84 -12.49
N ILE A 70 6.19 6.73 -11.77
CA ILE A 70 5.32 7.76 -12.36
C ILE A 70 6.16 8.73 -13.18
N CYS A 71 5.76 8.99 -14.42
CA CYS A 71 6.35 10.04 -15.22
C CYS A 71 5.32 11.16 -15.43
N GLY A 72 5.36 12.18 -14.58
CA GLY A 72 4.63 13.44 -14.71
C GLY A 72 5.47 14.58 -14.14
N ALA A 73 5.35 15.79 -14.70
CA ALA A 73 6.18 16.94 -14.31
C ALA A 73 6.02 17.31 -12.82
N ASP A 74 4.85 17.06 -12.24
CA ASP A 74 4.54 17.37 -10.83
C ASP A 74 5.21 16.40 -9.83
N PHE A 75 5.65 15.23 -10.28
CA PHE A 75 6.23 14.17 -9.43
C PHE A 75 7.77 14.12 -9.48
N LEU A 76 8.40 15.00 -10.27
CA LEU A 76 9.87 15.10 -10.40
C LEU A 76 10.59 15.23 -9.05
N LYS A 77 9.96 15.88 -8.06
CA LYS A 77 10.55 16.13 -6.73
C LYS A 77 10.47 14.94 -5.76
N PHE A 78 9.52 14.02 -5.97
CA PHE A 78 9.29 12.89 -5.07
C PHE A 78 10.02 11.62 -5.51
N ARG A 79 10.31 11.50 -6.82
CA ARG A 79 10.98 10.36 -7.42
C ARG A 79 12.27 9.91 -6.70
N PRO A 80 13.15 10.82 -6.20
CA PRO A 80 14.35 10.41 -5.47
C PRO A 80 14.07 9.61 -4.19
N MET A 81 12.93 9.84 -3.52
CA MET A 81 12.55 9.12 -2.31
C MET A 81 12.27 7.63 -2.59
N GLU A 82 11.95 7.27 -3.84
CA GLU A 82 11.63 5.90 -4.23
C GLU A 82 12.87 5.06 -4.59
N TYR A 83 14.02 5.71 -4.78
CA TYR A 83 15.27 5.10 -5.24
C TYR A 83 16.01 4.32 -4.15
N GLU A 84 15.77 4.65 -2.88
CA GLU A 84 16.40 3.97 -1.75
C GLU A 84 16.20 2.45 -1.80
N GLU A 85 17.22 1.71 -1.39
CA GLU A 85 17.24 0.24 -1.34
C GLU A 85 17.00 -0.46 -2.69
N THR A 86 17.14 0.25 -3.83
CA THR A 86 17.05 -0.38 -5.16
C THR A 86 18.33 -1.17 -5.46
N ASP A 87 18.18 -2.42 -5.90
CA ASP A 87 19.32 -3.29 -6.25
C ASP A 87 19.75 -3.14 -7.72
N VAL A 88 18.83 -2.78 -8.62
CA VAL A 88 19.09 -2.52 -10.03
C VAL A 88 18.00 -1.62 -10.64
N PHE A 89 18.41 -0.70 -11.51
CA PHE A 89 17.51 0.15 -12.29
C PHE A 89 17.35 -0.35 -13.73
N LEU A 90 16.11 -0.36 -14.23
CA LEU A 90 15.77 -0.51 -15.65
C LEU A 90 15.42 0.86 -16.21
N VAL A 91 16.24 1.39 -17.11
CA VAL A 91 15.96 2.65 -17.83
C VAL A 91 15.37 2.30 -19.18
N VAL A 92 14.06 2.47 -19.31
CA VAL A 92 13.29 2.08 -20.50
C VAL A 92 13.07 3.27 -21.41
N PHE A 93 13.35 3.12 -22.71
CA PHE A 93 12.96 4.07 -23.75
C PHE A 93 12.18 3.36 -24.85
N ASP A 94 11.45 4.12 -25.67
CA ASP A 94 10.69 3.61 -26.80
C ASP A 94 11.52 3.74 -28.09
N ILE A 95 11.75 2.62 -28.79
CA ILE A 95 12.58 2.61 -30.00
C ILE A 95 12.01 3.46 -31.14
N SER A 96 10.70 3.76 -31.15
CA SER A 96 10.08 4.65 -32.13
C SER A 96 10.11 6.11 -31.71
N ASN A 97 10.58 6.44 -30.50
CA ASN A 97 10.63 7.80 -29.96
C ASN A 97 12.08 8.25 -29.67
N PRO A 98 12.72 8.97 -30.62
CA PRO A 98 14.09 9.46 -30.46
C PRO A 98 14.32 10.37 -29.26
N SER A 99 13.31 11.14 -28.82
CA SER A 99 13.42 12.00 -27.64
C SER A 99 13.57 11.17 -26.36
N SER A 100 12.81 10.08 -26.24
CA SER A 100 12.94 9.16 -25.10
C SER A 100 14.32 8.50 -25.04
N PHE A 101 14.91 8.19 -26.20
CA PHE A 101 16.27 7.68 -26.32
C PHE A 101 17.33 8.71 -25.89
N GLN A 102 17.18 9.96 -26.30
CA GLN A 102 18.08 11.04 -25.89
C GLN A 102 18.04 11.26 -24.37
N ASN A 103 16.84 11.24 -23.80
CA ASN A 103 16.58 11.44 -22.36
C ASN A 103 17.25 10.38 -21.46
N VAL A 104 17.57 9.19 -21.97
CA VAL A 104 18.38 8.20 -21.25
C VAL A 104 19.71 8.83 -20.80
N SER A 105 20.39 9.54 -21.69
CA SER A 105 21.72 10.13 -21.42
C SER A 105 21.69 11.51 -20.78
N THR A 106 20.63 12.29 -21.02
CA THR A 106 20.54 13.69 -20.56
C THR A 106 19.77 13.84 -19.25
N VAL A 107 18.86 12.92 -18.93
CA VAL A 107 17.98 12.99 -17.75
C VAL A 107 18.17 11.78 -16.85
N TRP A 108 17.81 10.58 -17.32
CA TRP A 108 17.61 9.42 -16.45
C TRP A 108 18.91 8.90 -15.83
N ILE A 109 19.94 8.64 -16.63
CA ILE A 109 21.22 8.14 -16.10
C ILE A 109 21.92 9.17 -15.21
N PRO A 110 22.02 10.46 -15.57
CA PRO A 110 22.55 11.49 -14.67
C PRO A 110 21.81 11.57 -13.33
N GLU A 111 20.46 11.55 -13.35
CA GLU A 111 19.65 11.60 -12.13
C GLU A 111 19.89 10.37 -11.24
N LEU A 112 19.86 9.16 -11.81
CA LEU A 112 20.11 7.92 -11.06
C LEU A 112 21.54 7.87 -10.49
N LYS A 113 22.55 8.27 -11.26
CA LYS A 113 23.93 8.31 -10.77
C LYS A 113 24.15 9.38 -9.70
N HIS A 114 23.34 10.45 -9.68
CA HIS A 114 23.39 11.46 -8.64
C HIS A 114 22.88 10.92 -7.30
N TYR A 115 21.72 10.26 -7.28
CA TYR A 115 21.11 9.76 -6.05
C TYR A 115 21.63 8.38 -5.62
N MET A 116 21.90 7.48 -6.58
CA MET A 116 22.26 6.08 -6.34
C MET A 116 23.52 5.67 -7.14
N PRO A 117 24.70 6.27 -6.86
CA PRO A 117 25.90 6.12 -7.69
C PRO A 117 26.45 4.69 -7.78
N ALA A 118 26.18 3.85 -6.77
CA ALA A 118 26.67 2.47 -6.69
C ALA A 118 25.70 1.44 -7.27
N THR A 119 24.50 1.83 -7.69
CA THR A 119 23.46 0.89 -8.13
C THR A 119 23.59 0.61 -9.63
N PRO A 120 23.61 -0.65 -10.08
CA PRO A 120 23.72 -0.98 -11.50
C PRO A 120 22.49 -0.52 -12.28
N ILE A 121 22.73 -0.14 -13.54
CA ILE A 121 21.70 0.35 -14.47
C ILE A 121 21.72 -0.52 -15.74
N LEU A 122 20.55 -0.98 -16.16
CA LEU A 122 20.30 -1.64 -17.43
C LEU A 122 19.45 -0.73 -18.32
N VAL A 123 19.93 -0.44 -19.53
CA VAL A 123 19.16 0.32 -20.54
C VAL A 123 18.34 -0.65 -21.37
N VAL A 124 17.06 -0.34 -21.56
CA VAL A 124 16.10 -1.19 -22.26
C VAL A 124 15.43 -0.42 -23.40
N GLY A 125 15.63 -0.88 -24.64
CA GLY A 125 14.89 -0.40 -25.81
C GLY A 125 13.60 -1.20 -25.98
N ASN A 126 12.46 -0.57 -25.70
CA ASN A 126 11.15 -1.23 -25.70
C ASN A 126 10.34 -0.93 -26.98
N LYS A 127 9.30 -1.74 -27.22
CA LYS A 127 8.40 -1.70 -28.40
C LYS A 127 9.07 -2.14 -29.70
N THR A 128 9.87 -3.20 -29.63
CA THR A 128 10.60 -3.73 -30.79
C THR A 128 9.71 -4.29 -31.88
N ASP A 129 8.48 -4.66 -31.54
CA ASP A 129 7.40 -5.05 -32.46
C ASP A 129 7.14 -4.00 -33.55
N LEU A 130 7.28 -2.72 -33.23
CA LEU A 130 7.09 -1.63 -34.19
C LEU A 130 8.11 -1.65 -35.33
N ARG A 131 9.31 -2.21 -35.10
CA ARG A 131 10.36 -2.35 -36.13
C ARG A 131 10.01 -3.42 -37.17
N THR A 132 9.20 -4.40 -36.80
CA THR A 132 8.71 -5.48 -37.67
C THR A 132 7.37 -5.17 -38.34
N ALA A 133 6.71 -4.07 -37.97
CA ALA A 133 5.45 -3.66 -38.57
C ALA A 133 5.63 -3.20 -40.03
N SER A 134 4.69 -3.54 -40.90
CA SER A 134 4.67 -3.14 -42.31
C SER A 134 4.59 -1.62 -42.54
N THR A 135 4.28 -0.86 -41.48
CA THR A 135 4.19 0.60 -41.44
C THR A 135 5.29 1.25 -40.60
N ALA A 136 6.41 0.57 -40.36
CA ALA A 136 7.50 1.08 -39.51
C ALA A 136 7.98 2.47 -39.96
N PRO A 137 7.81 3.54 -39.15
CA PRO A 137 8.35 4.85 -39.48
C PRO A 137 9.87 4.87 -39.65
N ASP A 138 10.34 5.68 -40.60
CA ASP A 138 11.77 5.93 -40.79
C ASP A 138 12.40 6.57 -39.54
N GLY A 139 13.63 6.15 -39.20
CA GLY A 139 14.40 6.76 -38.12
C GLY A 139 14.26 6.11 -36.74
N MET A 140 13.65 4.92 -36.64
CA MET A 140 13.66 4.13 -35.40
C MET A 140 15.07 3.88 -34.88
N ILE A 141 15.19 3.82 -33.55
CA ILE A 141 16.45 3.49 -32.89
C ILE A 141 16.79 2.03 -33.18
N THR A 142 17.96 1.81 -33.77
CA THR A 142 18.47 0.47 -34.08
C THR A 142 19.16 -0.15 -32.86
N ILE A 143 19.25 -1.48 -32.84
CA ILE A 143 20.02 -2.22 -31.82
C ILE A 143 21.44 -1.66 -31.68
N GLY A 144 22.08 -1.31 -32.81
CA GLY A 144 23.43 -0.74 -32.83
C GLY A 144 23.52 0.60 -32.08
N LYS A 145 22.59 1.52 -32.33
CA LYS A 145 22.52 2.81 -31.61
C LYS A 145 22.28 2.63 -30.11
N GLY A 146 21.42 1.69 -29.74
CA GLY A 146 21.17 1.33 -28.34
C GLY A 146 22.41 0.80 -27.62
N ARG A 147 23.15 -0.10 -28.25
CA ARG A 147 24.41 -0.63 -27.71
C ARG A 147 25.48 0.45 -27.58
N GLU A 148 25.67 1.27 -28.62
CA GLU A 148 26.65 2.37 -28.60
C GLU A 148 26.37 3.35 -27.46
N LEU A 149 25.09 3.69 -27.23
CA LEU A 149 24.68 4.53 -26.11
C LEU A 149 25.03 3.88 -24.76
N ALA A 150 24.69 2.60 -24.57
CA ALA A 150 24.93 1.91 -23.32
C ALA A 150 26.43 1.74 -23.03
N GLU A 151 27.25 1.43 -24.04
CA GLU A 151 28.71 1.36 -23.95
C GLU A 151 29.30 2.70 -23.52
N ARG A 152 28.86 3.80 -24.15
CA ARG A 152 29.28 5.16 -23.79
C ARG A 152 28.93 5.53 -22.34
N LEU A 153 27.82 5.02 -21.82
CA LEU A 153 27.33 5.32 -20.46
C LEU A 153 27.85 4.34 -19.39
N GLY A 154 28.59 3.30 -19.81
CA GLY A 154 29.12 2.25 -18.92
C GLY A 154 28.03 1.31 -18.39
N THR A 155 26.99 1.06 -19.18
CA THR A 155 25.81 0.25 -18.83
C THR A 155 25.62 -0.90 -19.82
N ARG A 156 24.70 -1.82 -19.53
CA ARG A 156 24.29 -2.86 -20.50
C ARG A 156 23.05 -2.42 -21.27
N TYR A 157 22.84 -3.04 -22.43
CA TYR A 157 21.67 -2.80 -23.30
C TYR A 157 20.92 -4.09 -23.59
N CYS A 158 19.59 -4.05 -23.43
CA CYS A 158 18.67 -5.09 -23.85
C CYS A 158 17.52 -4.48 -24.68
N GLU A 159 16.85 -5.29 -25.49
CA GLU A 159 15.65 -4.91 -26.20
C GLU A 159 14.47 -5.79 -25.77
N SER A 160 13.26 -5.23 -25.79
CA SER A 160 12.03 -5.95 -25.49
C SER A 160 10.82 -5.46 -26.29
N SER A 161 9.81 -6.32 -26.41
CA SER A 161 8.45 -5.94 -26.76
C SER A 161 7.51 -6.44 -25.69
N ALA A 162 6.83 -5.51 -25.02
CA ALA A 162 5.75 -5.85 -24.09
C ALA A 162 4.50 -6.39 -24.80
N GLU A 163 4.36 -6.14 -26.11
CA GLU A 163 3.25 -6.63 -26.92
C GLU A 163 3.42 -8.12 -27.25
N THR A 164 4.61 -8.49 -27.74
CA THR A 164 4.89 -9.87 -28.18
C THR A 164 5.51 -10.75 -27.10
N GLY A 165 6.02 -10.16 -26.02
CA GLY A 165 6.79 -10.84 -24.97
C GLY A 165 8.27 -11.00 -25.30
N ASP A 166 8.69 -10.68 -26.53
CA ASP A 166 10.08 -10.85 -26.96
C ASP A 166 11.03 -10.05 -26.08
N GLY A 167 12.14 -10.68 -25.68
CA GLY A 167 13.17 -10.08 -24.84
C GLY A 167 12.80 -9.80 -23.37
N VAL A 168 11.54 -9.90 -22.94
CA VAL A 168 11.11 -9.55 -21.58
C VAL A 168 11.85 -10.39 -20.51
N HIS A 169 11.90 -11.72 -20.68
CA HIS A 169 12.66 -12.61 -19.77
C HIS A 169 14.16 -12.32 -19.76
N SER A 170 14.73 -11.99 -20.92
CA SER A 170 16.16 -11.67 -21.05
C SER A 170 16.53 -10.40 -20.30
N VAL A 171 15.66 -9.38 -20.36
CA VAL A 171 15.82 -8.13 -19.59
C VAL A 171 15.85 -8.43 -18.09
N ILE A 172 14.89 -9.22 -17.58
CA ILE A 172 14.82 -9.54 -16.15
C ILE A 172 16.02 -10.38 -15.69
N ASP A 173 16.39 -11.43 -16.43
CA ASP A 173 17.58 -12.25 -16.11
C ASP A 173 18.85 -11.38 -16.05
N THR A 174 19.02 -10.50 -17.03
CA THR A 174 20.17 -9.58 -17.09
C THR A 174 20.19 -8.62 -15.90
N ALA A 175 19.03 -8.08 -15.52
CA ALA A 175 18.90 -7.19 -14.37
C ALA A 175 19.27 -7.89 -13.05
N VAL A 176 18.78 -9.11 -12.85
CA VAL A 176 19.10 -9.93 -11.67
C VAL A 176 20.59 -10.22 -11.60
N ARG A 177 21.22 -10.62 -12.71
CA ARG A 177 22.68 -10.83 -12.77
C ARG A 177 23.46 -9.58 -12.41
N LEU A 178 23.03 -8.40 -12.89
CA LEU A 178 23.67 -7.13 -12.56
C LEU A 178 23.57 -6.81 -11.06
N ALA A 179 22.40 -6.99 -10.46
CA ALA A 179 22.19 -6.80 -9.02
C ALA A 179 23.12 -7.72 -8.19
N ILE A 180 23.21 -9.00 -8.56
CA ILE A 180 24.04 -9.98 -7.86
C ILE A 180 25.53 -9.63 -7.92
N MET A 181 26.03 -9.26 -9.11
CA MET A 181 27.44 -8.87 -9.30
C MET A 181 27.82 -7.67 -8.44
N ASN A 182 26.88 -6.74 -8.23
CA ASN A 182 27.12 -5.54 -7.45
C ASN A 182 27.12 -5.80 -5.92
N GLN A 183 26.39 -6.82 -5.45
CA GLN A 183 26.33 -7.20 -4.03
C GLN A 183 27.53 -8.06 -3.57
N THR A 184 28.34 -8.60 -4.49
CA THR A 184 29.56 -9.33 -4.12
C THR A 184 30.74 -8.37 -3.91
N PRO A 185 31.34 -8.28 -2.70
CA PRO A 185 32.54 -7.48 -2.50
C PRO A 185 33.67 -8.02 -3.39
N SER A 186 34.19 -7.15 -4.23
CA SER A 186 35.39 -7.37 -5.05
C SER A 186 36.50 -8.00 -4.20
N LYS A 187 36.78 -9.29 -4.45
CA LYS A 187 37.98 -9.93 -3.92
C LYS A 187 39.18 -9.29 -4.62
N THR A 188 39.90 -8.49 -3.85
CA THR A 188 41.26 -8.04 -4.12
C THR A 188 42.09 -9.18 -4.69
N LYS A 189 42.84 -8.89 -5.76
CA LYS A 189 43.80 -9.77 -6.42
C LYS A 189 44.74 -10.43 -5.40
N PHE A 190 44.45 -11.65 -4.99
CA PHE A 190 45.43 -12.50 -4.31
C PHE A 190 46.33 -13.14 -5.38
N LYS A 191 47.62 -12.77 -5.36
CA LYS A 191 48.67 -13.48 -6.09
C LYS A 191 48.71 -14.92 -5.56
N VAL A 192 48.47 -15.89 -6.45
CA VAL A 192 48.61 -17.31 -6.18
C VAL A 192 50.10 -17.62 -5.97
N PHE A 193 50.50 -17.89 -4.74
CA PHE A 193 51.68 -18.72 -4.48
C PHE A 193 51.24 -20.19 -4.61
N GLN A 194 51.74 -20.87 -5.63
CA GLN A 194 51.54 -22.31 -5.78
C GLN A 194 52.33 -23.06 -4.70
N TRP A 195 51.62 -23.58 -3.70
CA TRP A 195 52.13 -24.68 -2.87
C TRP A 195 51.51 -25.98 -3.37
N GLN A 196 52.34 -26.87 -3.91
CA GLN A 196 51.96 -28.23 -4.25
C GLN A 196 51.57 -28.98 -2.96
N ARG A 197 50.28 -29.27 -2.78
CA ARG A 197 49.82 -30.17 -1.71
C ARG A 197 49.97 -31.62 -2.20
N LYS A 198 50.87 -32.37 -1.56
CA LYS A 198 50.84 -33.84 -1.57
C LYS A 198 49.48 -34.31 -1.05
N ALA A 199 48.89 -35.31 -1.71
CA ALA A 199 47.63 -35.92 -1.31
C ALA A 199 47.66 -36.43 0.14
N PRO A 200 46.59 -36.26 0.94
CA PRO A 200 46.55 -36.81 2.28
C PRO A 200 46.40 -38.34 2.22
N LYS A 201 47.18 -39.03 3.06
CA LYS A 201 47.06 -40.46 3.32
C LYS A 201 45.70 -40.73 3.97
N ILE A 202 44.99 -41.74 3.46
CA ILE A 202 43.72 -42.26 3.97
C ILE A 202 43.92 -42.72 5.42
N LEU A 203 43.44 -41.94 6.37
CA LEU A 203 43.23 -42.36 7.76
C LEU A 203 41.96 -43.22 7.78
N ARG A 204 42.05 -44.40 8.39
CA ARG A 204 40.91 -45.31 8.57
C ARG A 204 39.75 -44.55 9.23
N HIS A 205 38.64 -44.43 8.52
CA HIS A 205 37.44 -43.73 8.97
C HIS A 205 36.87 -44.44 10.21
N GLY A 206 36.76 -43.71 11.33
CA GLY A 206 35.75 -44.04 12.33
C GLY A 206 34.35 -43.86 11.72
N PRO A 207 33.27 -44.24 12.42
CA PRO A 207 31.91 -43.94 11.95
C PRO A 207 31.79 -42.44 11.65
N ASP A 208 30.99 -42.08 10.64
CA ASP A 208 30.72 -40.68 10.32
C ASP A 208 29.76 -40.07 11.37
N PRO A 209 29.89 -38.78 11.72
CA PRO A 209 28.98 -38.12 12.64
C PRO A 209 27.57 -38.04 12.03
N PRO A 210 26.50 -38.14 12.86
CA PRO A 210 25.13 -38.01 12.37
C PRO A 210 24.91 -36.61 11.77
N VAL A 211 24.16 -36.57 10.67
CA VAL A 211 23.88 -35.34 9.93
C VAL A 211 22.57 -34.73 10.41
N LEU A 212 22.63 -33.49 10.89
CA LEU A 212 21.43 -32.74 11.28
C LEU A 212 20.80 -32.11 10.06
N SER A 213 19.58 -32.54 9.71
CA SER A 213 18.81 -31.92 8.63
C SER A 213 18.39 -30.49 9.01
N PRO A 214 18.34 -29.55 8.05
CA PRO A 214 17.84 -28.20 8.31
C PRO A 214 16.36 -28.27 8.72
N PRO A 215 15.88 -27.32 9.55
CA PRO A 215 14.47 -27.24 9.89
C PRO A 215 13.61 -26.89 8.67
N ASP A 216 12.32 -27.17 8.77
CA ASP A 216 11.32 -26.78 7.78
C ASP A 216 11.34 -25.27 7.48
N PRO A 217 10.86 -24.83 6.31
CA PRO A 217 10.80 -23.41 5.99
C PRO A 217 9.83 -22.66 6.91
N MET A 218 10.20 -21.43 7.25
CA MET A 218 9.39 -20.52 8.06
C MET A 218 7.99 -20.30 7.43
N PRO A 219 6.89 -20.46 8.20
CA PRO A 219 5.55 -20.13 7.74
C PRO A 219 5.44 -18.69 7.26
N GLN A 220 4.79 -18.48 6.11
CA GLN A 220 4.52 -17.14 5.59
C GLN A 220 3.23 -16.60 6.20
N VAL A 221 3.28 -15.35 6.67
CA VAL A 221 2.10 -14.59 7.12
C VAL A 221 1.66 -13.69 5.97
N LYS A 222 0.38 -13.75 5.61
CA LYS A 222 -0.22 -12.94 4.55
C LYS A 222 -1.24 -11.98 5.15
N ILE A 223 -1.22 -10.74 4.69
CA ILE A 223 -2.26 -9.75 4.98
C ILE A 223 -3.44 -10.05 4.08
N LEU A 224 -4.64 -10.09 4.64
CA LEU A 224 -5.87 -10.29 3.89
C LEU A 224 -6.20 -9.04 3.04
N PRO A 225 -6.84 -9.20 1.87
CA PRO A 225 -7.24 -8.07 1.03
C PRO A 225 -8.14 -7.08 1.76
N SER A 226 -8.05 -5.80 1.37
CA SER A 226 -8.88 -4.74 1.91
C SER A 226 -10.35 -4.85 1.52
N THR A 227 -11.22 -4.60 2.48
CA THR A 227 -12.67 -4.44 2.29
C THR A 227 -13.10 -2.97 2.22
N PHE A 228 -12.17 -2.03 2.40
CA PHE A 228 -12.45 -0.59 2.55
C PHE A 228 -13.34 -0.05 1.44
N THR A 229 -12.92 -0.26 0.19
CA THR A 229 -13.61 0.27 -0.98
C THR A 229 -15.04 -0.26 -1.08
N ASP A 230 -15.24 -1.56 -0.80
CA ASP A 230 -16.55 -2.20 -0.86
C ASP A 230 -17.46 -1.71 0.26
N ASP A 231 -16.95 -1.55 1.48
CA ASP A 231 -17.71 -1.04 2.61
C ASP A 231 -18.11 0.42 2.40
N MET A 232 -17.20 1.26 1.91
CA MET A 232 -17.52 2.65 1.57
C MET A 232 -18.54 2.74 0.43
N LYS A 233 -18.48 1.81 -0.54
CA LYS A 233 -19.46 1.71 -1.63
C LYS A 233 -20.84 1.29 -1.14
N LYS A 234 -20.91 0.35 -0.19
CA LYS A 234 -22.17 -0.01 0.48
C LYS A 234 -22.75 1.20 1.21
N MET A 235 -21.92 1.90 2.00
CA MET A 235 -22.32 3.13 2.71
C MET A 235 -22.83 4.23 1.76
N CYS A 236 -22.23 4.38 0.57
CA CYS A 236 -22.68 5.35 -0.43
C CYS A 236 -24.08 5.04 -1.01
N ARG A 237 -24.49 3.77 -1.02
CA ARG A 237 -25.73 3.29 -1.65
C ARG A 237 -26.86 3.05 -0.65
N ASP A 238 -26.57 3.06 0.65
CA ASP A 238 -27.53 2.77 1.69
C ASP A 238 -28.41 4.00 1.98
N GLU A 239 -29.59 4.03 1.37
CA GLU A 239 -30.60 5.08 1.56
C GLU A 239 -31.28 5.04 2.95
N ALA A 240 -31.16 3.93 3.70
CA ALA A 240 -31.71 3.76 5.05
C ALA A 240 -30.76 4.25 6.16
N SER A 241 -29.58 4.77 5.79
CA SER A 241 -28.45 5.01 6.69
C SER A 241 -28.52 6.30 7.52
N ASN A 242 -27.58 6.42 8.46
CA ASN A 242 -27.27 7.59 9.31
C ASN A 242 -26.68 8.78 8.51
N SER A 243 -27.14 8.99 7.27
CA SER A 243 -26.75 10.17 6.48
C SER A 243 -27.22 11.44 7.17
N ASP A 244 -26.37 12.47 7.14
CA ASP A 244 -26.63 13.77 7.74
C ASP A 244 -26.84 14.87 6.68
N ILE A 245 -26.63 14.54 5.40
CA ILE A 245 -26.86 15.41 4.24
C ILE A 245 -27.86 14.77 3.27
N ARG A 246 -28.79 15.60 2.78
CA ARG A 246 -29.64 15.30 1.63
C ARG A 246 -29.36 16.32 0.51
N LEU A 247 -28.94 15.83 -0.65
CA LEU A 247 -28.62 16.63 -1.82
C LEU A 247 -29.82 16.68 -2.76
N LEU A 248 -30.33 17.88 -3.01
CA LEU A 248 -31.54 18.13 -3.78
C LEU A 248 -31.18 18.77 -5.12
N PHE A 249 -31.67 18.19 -6.21
CA PHE A 249 -31.45 18.67 -7.56
C PHE A 249 -32.77 19.14 -8.16
N ASN A 250 -32.73 20.21 -8.95
CA ASN A 250 -33.94 20.77 -9.57
C ASN A 250 -34.49 19.94 -10.75
N SER A 251 -33.65 19.13 -11.40
CA SER A 251 -34.13 18.13 -12.36
C SER A 251 -34.84 17.01 -11.58
N ASN A 252 -35.85 16.35 -12.15
CA ASN A 252 -36.65 15.27 -11.54
C ASN A 252 -35.85 14.00 -11.13
N ASN A 253 -34.62 14.14 -10.69
CA ASN A 253 -33.78 13.10 -10.14
C ASN A 253 -34.11 12.88 -8.67
N HIS A 254 -33.99 11.64 -8.22
CA HIS A 254 -34.10 11.30 -6.81
C HIS A 254 -33.03 12.06 -5.99
N PRO A 255 -33.36 12.52 -4.78
CA PRO A 255 -32.39 13.12 -3.88
C PRO A 255 -31.26 12.13 -3.58
N LEU A 256 -30.02 12.63 -3.46
CA LEU A 256 -28.89 11.81 -3.06
C LEU A 256 -28.63 11.99 -1.56
N GLU A 257 -28.45 10.89 -0.85
CA GLU A 257 -28.08 10.89 0.56
C GLU A 257 -26.54 10.89 0.69
N ALA A 258 -26.00 11.69 1.61
CA ALA A 258 -24.56 11.82 1.79
C ALA A 258 -24.15 12.07 3.24
N HIS A 259 -22.84 11.97 3.51
CA HIS A 259 -22.25 12.15 4.83
C HIS A 259 -21.30 13.35 4.82
N LYS A 260 -21.47 14.32 5.74
CA LYS A 260 -20.60 15.51 5.87
C LYS A 260 -19.13 15.15 5.93
N ILE A 261 -18.80 14.12 6.73
CA ILE A 261 -17.44 13.64 6.88
C ILE A 261 -16.84 13.22 5.53
N ILE A 262 -17.55 12.42 4.73
CA ILE A 262 -17.04 11.92 3.44
C ILE A 262 -16.88 13.05 2.43
N LEU A 263 -17.86 13.95 2.34
CA LEU A 263 -17.79 15.13 1.47
C LEU A 263 -16.58 16.01 1.85
N SER A 264 -16.35 16.21 3.15
CA SER A 264 -15.24 17.04 3.67
C SER A 264 -13.86 16.38 3.51
N ILE A 265 -13.79 15.04 3.50
CA ILE A 265 -12.53 14.33 3.23
C ILE A 265 -12.14 14.50 1.77
N GLY A 266 -13.08 14.27 0.85
CA GLY A 266 -12.78 14.24 -0.58
C GLY A 266 -12.86 15.58 -1.31
N SER A 267 -13.40 16.64 -0.69
CA SER A 267 -13.49 17.98 -1.29
C SER A 267 -13.12 19.07 -0.28
N ALA A 268 -12.14 19.91 -0.64
CA ALA A 268 -11.77 21.07 0.15
C ALA A 268 -12.94 22.09 0.24
N VAL A 269 -13.74 22.22 -0.82
CA VAL A 269 -14.90 23.14 -0.84
C VAL A 269 -15.94 22.73 0.20
N PHE A 270 -16.31 21.45 0.24
CA PHE A 270 -17.23 20.95 1.26
C PHE A 270 -16.63 21.04 2.66
N ARG A 271 -15.34 20.75 2.81
CA ARG A 271 -14.65 20.87 4.11
C ARG A 271 -14.70 22.30 4.64
N ASP A 272 -14.32 23.28 3.83
CA ASP A 272 -14.32 24.69 4.21
C ASP A 272 -15.76 25.16 4.53
N PHE A 273 -16.73 24.74 3.72
CA PHE A 273 -18.15 25.03 3.93
C PHE A 273 -18.66 24.48 5.28
N PHE A 274 -18.46 23.19 5.55
CA PHE A 274 -19.03 22.56 6.74
C PHE A 274 -18.26 22.90 8.03
N LEU A 275 -16.95 23.13 7.96
CA LEU A 275 -16.15 23.49 9.15
C LEU A 275 -16.30 24.96 9.55
N ASN A 276 -16.57 25.86 8.59
CA ASN A 276 -16.70 27.30 8.85
C ASN A 276 -18.16 27.79 8.88
N ASN A 277 -19.15 26.89 8.87
CA ASN A 277 -20.58 27.22 8.78
C ASN A 277 -20.91 28.16 7.61
N GLY A 278 -20.40 27.84 6.42
CA GLY A 278 -20.60 28.64 5.22
C GLY A 278 -22.08 28.80 4.84
N GLU A 279 -22.39 29.86 4.10
CA GLU A 279 -23.76 30.11 3.63
C GLU A 279 -24.10 29.24 2.41
N GLU A 280 -25.26 28.59 2.40
CA GLU A 280 -25.68 27.70 1.30
C GLU A 280 -25.74 28.41 -0.06
N ALA A 281 -26.04 29.71 -0.05
CA ALA A 281 -26.01 30.56 -1.24
C ALA A 281 -24.61 30.67 -1.85
N GLU A 282 -23.55 30.67 -1.03
CA GLU A 282 -22.16 30.72 -1.49
C GLU A 282 -21.75 29.40 -2.15
N LEU A 283 -22.10 28.26 -1.52
CA LEU A 283 -21.89 26.94 -2.10
C LEU A 283 -22.63 26.79 -3.43
N SER A 284 -23.89 27.24 -3.47
CA SER A 284 -24.71 27.25 -4.69
C SER A 284 -24.09 28.11 -5.79
N ARG A 285 -23.53 29.26 -5.44
CA ARG A 285 -22.84 30.16 -6.38
C ARG A 285 -21.55 29.55 -6.94
N LEU A 286 -20.73 28.94 -6.07
CA LEU A 286 -19.51 28.23 -6.47
C LEU A 286 -19.81 27.08 -7.43
N LEU A 287 -20.94 26.40 -7.22
CA LEU A 287 -21.39 25.31 -8.06
C LEU A 287 -22.20 25.77 -9.27
N SER A 288 -22.55 27.06 -9.37
CA SER A 288 -23.27 27.63 -10.53
C SER A 288 -22.36 28.32 -11.53
N ASN A 289 -21.26 28.90 -11.08
CA ASN A 289 -20.39 29.69 -11.94
C ASN A 289 -19.58 28.77 -12.86
N ALA A 290 -19.94 28.78 -14.14
CA ALA A 290 -19.15 28.21 -15.23
C ALA A 290 -18.10 29.22 -15.68
N ASP A 291 -17.14 29.57 -14.83
CA ASP A 291 -16.04 30.44 -15.27
C ASP A 291 -15.01 29.62 -16.04
N SER A 292 -15.07 29.78 -17.37
CA SER A 292 -14.15 29.40 -18.44
C SER A 292 -13.18 28.22 -18.17
N CYS A 293 -13.54 27.04 -18.63
CA CYS A 293 -12.54 26.07 -19.09
C CYS A 293 -11.96 26.58 -20.42
N CYS A 294 -10.92 27.44 -20.38
CA CYS A 294 -10.16 27.80 -21.57
C CYS A 294 -9.07 26.76 -21.83
N CYS A 295 -9.41 25.75 -22.62
CA CYS A 295 -8.45 25.01 -23.42
C CYS A 295 -8.37 25.68 -24.80
N THR A 296 -7.44 26.60 -25.02
CA THR A 296 -6.86 26.86 -26.36
C THR A 296 -5.47 27.45 -26.23
N THR A 297 -4.49 26.71 -26.72
CA THR A 297 -3.22 27.24 -27.21
C THR A 297 -3.48 28.20 -28.36
N ARG A 298 -2.95 29.43 -28.28
CA ARG A 298 -2.48 30.19 -29.45
C ARG A 298 -1.59 31.35 -29.01
N GLU A 299 -0.39 31.34 -29.54
CA GLU A 299 0.60 32.40 -29.46
C GLU A 299 0.04 33.73 -29.96
N ASN A 300 0.37 34.81 -29.26
CA ASN A 300 0.75 36.08 -29.89
C ASN A 300 1.48 36.99 -28.88
N LYS A 301 2.77 37.20 -29.11
CA LYS A 301 3.53 38.38 -28.64
C LYS A 301 3.01 39.61 -29.42
N PRO A 302 2.96 40.82 -28.84
CA PRO A 302 4.20 41.58 -28.64
C PRO A 302 4.28 42.54 -27.42
N ASN A 303 5.53 42.70 -26.97
CA ASN A 303 6.19 43.90 -26.45
C ASN A 303 5.58 44.72 -25.30
N GLY A 304 6.19 44.51 -24.12
CA GLY A 304 7.11 45.52 -23.58
C GLY A 304 6.56 46.51 -22.56
N LYS A 305 6.73 46.19 -21.27
CA LYS A 305 7.48 47.02 -20.31
C LYS A 305 7.67 46.27 -18.99
N LYS A 306 8.91 46.33 -18.49
CA LYS A 306 9.40 45.69 -17.28
C LYS A 306 8.70 46.24 -16.03
N SER A 307 8.29 45.35 -15.15
CA SER A 307 8.09 45.64 -13.73
C SER A 307 8.41 44.37 -12.94
N ASN A 308 9.44 44.46 -12.11
CA ASN A 308 9.89 43.40 -11.20
C ASN A 308 8.78 43.07 -10.18
N THR A 309 8.52 41.78 -9.98
CA THR A 309 8.19 41.24 -8.65
C THR A 309 8.50 39.75 -8.64
N LYS A 310 9.57 39.40 -7.92
CA LYS A 310 9.85 38.05 -7.45
C LYS A 310 8.88 37.71 -6.31
N GLU A 311 8.55 36.43 -6.19
CA GLU A 311 8.11 35.72 -4.98
C GLU A 311 6.75 36.09 -4.34
N ALA A 312 5.81 35.14 -4.43
CA ALA A 312 4.80 34.87 -3.40
C ALA A 312 4.25 33.44 -3.55
N LEU A 313 5.09 32.43 -3.31
CA LEU A 313 4.65 31.06 -3.05
C LEU A 313 5.19 30.68 -1.68
N GLY A 314 4.46 31.08 -0.64
CA GLY A 314 4.84 30.81 0.75
C GLY A 314 4.37 31.89 1.71
N THR A 315 3.10 31.85 2.13
CA THR A 315 2.63 32.29 3.45
C THR A 315 1.12 32.04 3.58
N TYR A 316 0.72 30.84 4.00
CA TYR A 316 -0.51 30.60 4.77
C TYR A 316 -0.32 29.34 5.62
N LEU A 317 0.72 29.34 6.44
CA LEU A 317 0.91 28.41 7.55
C LEU A 317 1.46 29.22 8.72
N HIS A 318 0.55 29.83 9.49
CA HIS A 318 0.67 30.07 10.93
C HIS A 318 -0.57 30.85 11.39
N SER A 319 -1.55 30.17 11.96
CA SER A 319 -2.30 30.73 13.08
C SER A 319 -2.49 29.62 14.10
N SER A 320 -1.60 29.64 15.08
CA SER A 320 -1.68 28.85 16.29
C SER A 320 -2.89 29.38 17.09
N VAL A 321 -3.96 28.61 17.23
CA VAL A 321 -5.00 28.91 18.22
C VAL A 321 -4.73 28.03 19.45
N SER A 322 -3.91 28.57 20.34
CA SER A 322 -3.90 28.18 21.74
C SER A 322 -5.12 28.81 22.41
N ASN A 323 -6.14 28.00 22.72
CA ASN A 323 -7.18 28.36 23.67
C ASN A 323 -7.40 27.19 24.63
N HIS A 324 -6.68 27.22 25.75
CA HIS A 324 -7.15 26.57 26.98
C HIS A 324 -8.30 27.42 27.54
N GLN A 325 -9.54 27.08 27.18
CA GLN A 325 -10.69 27.45 28.00
C GLN A 325 -11.12 26.21 28.78
N ARG A 326 -10.85 26.23 30.09
CA ARG A 326 -11.62 25.46 31.07
C ARG A 326 -13.07 25.91 30.93
N LEU A 327 -13.96 24.97 30.61
CA LEU A 327 -15.39 25.19 30.73
C LEU A 327 -15.88 24.44 31.96
N ASP A 328 -16.34 25.24 32.93
CA ASP A 328 -16.99 24.78 34.15
C ASP A 328 -18.25 23.98 33.84
N PHE A 329 -18.45 22.92 34.63
CA PHE A 329 -19.63 22.08 34.62
C PHE A 329 -20.89 22.88 34.97
N SER A 330 -21.96 22.69 34.20
CA SER A 330 -23.33 22.89 34.67
C SER A 330 -24.14 21.64 34.32
N PRO A 331 -24.62 20.88 35.33
CA PRO A 331 -25.44 19.71 35.11
C PRO A 331 -26.88 20.17 34.96
N ASN A 332 -27.50 19.90 33.81
CA ASN A 332 -28.93 19.62 33.63
C ASN A 332 -29.28 19.84 32.17
N LEU A 333 -29.47 18.75 31.43
CA LEU A 333 -30.34 18.74 30.27
C LEU A 333 -30.74 17.30 29.96
N GLU A 334 -31.76 16.81 30.68
CA GLU A 334 -32.61 15.74 30.16
C GLU A 334 -33.21 16.25 28.83
N ARG A 335 -32.66 15.81 27.70
CA ARG A 335 -33.26 16.01 26.37
C ARG A 335 -33.63 14.65 25.81
N LYS A 336 -34.94 14.40 25.73
CA LYS A 336 -35.55 13.32 24.93
C LYS A 336 -35.00 13.32 23.50
N PRO A 337 -34.89 12.15 22.84
CA PRO A 337 -34.21 12.02 21.55
C PRO A 337 -35.02 12.75 20.47
N LYS A 338 -34.51 13.89 19.99
CA LYS A 338 -34.99 14.52 18.76
C LYS A 338 -34.38 13.74 17.59
N THR A 339 -35.22 13.19 16.71
CA THR A 339 -34.81 12.73 15.38
C THR A 339 -33.94 13.80 14.73
N LYS A 340 -32.66 13.50 14.45
CA LYS A 340 -31.73 14.46 13.83
C LYS A 340 -32.28 14.86 12.46
N SER A 341 -32.66 16.13 12.31
CA SER A 341 -33.05 16.69 11.01
C SER A 341 -31.82 16.69 10.10
N LYS A 342 -31.89 16.02 8.94
CA LYS A 342 -30.85 16.06 7.92
C LYS A 342 -30.71 17.49 7.38
N MET A 343 -29.48 17.90 7.05
CA MET A 343 -29.23 19.16 6.36
C MET A 343 -29.47 18.95 4.86
N CYS A 344 -30.35 19.76 4.28
CA CYS A 344 -30.60 19.75 2.84
C CYS A 344 -29.65 20.73 2.15
N LEU A 345 -29.07 20.32 1.01
CA LEU A 345 -28.32 21.20 0.12
C LEU A 345 -29.03 21.25 -1.24
N HIS A 346 -29.45 22.43 -1.65
CA HIS A 346 -30.17 22.65 -2.90
C HIS A 346 -29.23 23.06 -4.02
N PHE A 347 -29.21 22.29 -5.11
CA PHE A 347 -28.45 22.61 -6.30
C PHE A 347 -29.36 23.09 -7.44
N ASN A 348 -28.92 24.15 -8.11
CA ASN A 348 -29.62 24.70 -9.26
C ASN A 348 -29.47 23.80 -10.52
N ASN A 349 -30.11 24.21 -11.62
CA ASN A 349 -30.13 23.44 -12.88
C ASN A 349 -28.74 23.19 -13.51
N SER A 350 -27.70 23.89 -13.04
CA SER A 350 -26.32 23.74 -13.57
C SER A 350 -25.59 22.50 -13.05
N VAL A 351 -26.15 21.83 -12.02
CA VAL A 351 -25.61 20.61 -11.43
C VAL A 351 -26.54 19.45 -11.78
N SER A 352 -26.07 18.55 -12.64
CA SER A 352 -26.77 17.31 -12.94
C SER A 352 -26.65 16.34 -11.77
N GLY A 353 -27.79 15.85 -11.24
CA GLY A 353 -27.78 14.84 -10.17
C GLY A 353 -27.07 13.55 -10.58
N ARG A 354 -27.19 13.15 -11.86
CA ARG A 354 -26.48 11.99 -12.40
C ARG A 354 -24.96 12.22 -12.42
N ALA A 355 -24.50 13.41 -12.84
CA ALA A 355 -23.07 13.72 -12.80
C ALA A 355 -22.55 13.79 -11.37
N PHE A 356 -23.34 14.38 -10.46
CA PHE A 356 -22.98 14.45 -9.04
C PHE A 356 -22.92 13.05 -8.40
N GLN A 357 -23.76 12.10 -8.82
CA GLN A 357 -23.67 10.71 -8.34
C GLN A 357 -22.30 10.08 -8.61
N HIS A 358 -21.71 10.29 -9.79
CA HIS A 358 -20.35 9.82 -10.11
C HIS A 358 -19.30 10.51 -9.23
N VAL A 359 -19.44 11.82 -9.00
CA VAL A 359 -18.58 12.55 -8.06
C VAL A 359 -18.72 11.97 -6.66
N LEU A 360 -19.94 11.70 -6.20
CA LEU A 360 -20.22 11.17 -4.88
C LEU A 360 -19.59 9.78 -4.73
N GLU A 361 -19.78 8.87 -5.67
CA GLU A 361 -19.15 7.54 -5.62
C GLU A 361 -17.61 7.63 -5.56
N PHE A 362 -16.99 8.57 -6.28
CA PHE A 362 -15.57 8.85 -6.17
C PHE A 362 -15.17 9.38 -4.79
N LEU A 363 -15.98 10.28 -4.20
CA LEU A 363 -15.74 10.80 -2.85
C LEU A 363 -15.72 9.67 -1.79
N TYR A 364 -16.56 8.64 -1.92
CA TYR A 364 -16.58 7.50 -1.00
C TYR A 364 -15.44 6.51 -1.26
N THR A 365 -15.24 6.12 -2.51
CA THR A 365 -14.42 4.95 -2.86
C THR A 365 -13.01 5.28 -3.31
N GLY A 366 -12.75 6.55 -3.68
CA GLY A 366 -11.51 6.95 -4.35
C GLY A 366 -11.36 6.37 -5.76
N SER A 367 -12.33 5.55 -6.20
CA SER A 367 -12.34 4.93 -7.51
C SER A 367 -13.42 5.58 -8.36
N PRO A 368 -13.07 6.13 -9.52
CA PRO A 368 -14.05 6.78 -10.38
C PRO A 368 -14.92 5.71 -11.03
N ASN A 369 -16.23 5.73 -10.77
CA ASN A 369 -17.19 4.84 -11.44
C ASN A 369 -17.53 5.40 -12.82
N VAL A 370 -16.52 5.60 -13.65
CA VAL A 370 -16.62 6.10 -15.02
C VAL A 370 -15.95 5.03 -15.87
N SER A 371 -16.67 4.46 -16.82
CA SER A 371 -16.13 3.48 -17.77
C SER A 371 -15.77 4.15 -19.10
N ALA A 372 -14.98 3.48 -19.94
CA ALA A 372 -14.70 3.95 -21.31
C ALA A 372 -16.00 4.18 -22.13
N ASP A 373 -17.07 3.43 -21.82
CA ASP A 373 -18.38 3.57 -22.47
C ASP A 373 -19.25 4.71 -21.88
N THR A 374 -18.70 5.54 -20.99
CA THR A 374 -19.46 6.66 -20.40
C THR A 374 -19.68 7.74 -21.45
N ASP A 375 -20.93 8.21 -21.56
CA ASP A 375 -21.32 9.33 -22.41
C ASP A 375 -20.38 10.55 -22.21
N GLU A 376 -19.80 11.05 -23.30
CA GLU A 376 -18.86 12.19 -23.32
C GLU A 376 -19.48 13.46 -22.70
N SER A 377 -20.80 13.65 -22.87
CA SER A 377 -21.53 14.75 -22.23
C SER A 377 -21.57 14.62 -20.71
N LEU A 378 -21.73 13.39 -20.20
CA LEU A 378 -21.69 13.10 -18.78
C LEU A 378 -20.27 13.26 -18.22
N LEU A 379 -19.26 12.76 -18.94
CA LEU A 379 -17.85 12.90 -18.55
C LEU A 379 -17.46 14.37 -18.39
N THR A 380 -17.83 15.21 -19.36
CA THR A 380 -17.59 16.66 -19.32
C THR A 380 -18.26 17.33 -18.11
N LYS A 381 -19.48 16.90 -17.76
CA LYS A 381 -20.19 17.40 -16.57
C LYS A 381 -19.51 16.97 -15.26
N VAL A 382 -19.02 15.72 -15.19
CA VAL A 382 -18.27 15.21 -14.03
C VAL A 382 -16.95 15.96 -13.88
N MET A 383 -16.21 16.17 -14.97
CA MET A 383 -14.99 16.97 -14.99
C MET A 383 -15.23 18.42 -14.55
N SER A 384 -16.27 19.08 -15.06
CA SER A 384 -16.64 20.42 -14.60
C SER A 384 -16.95 20.47 -13.11
N LEU A 385 -17.67 19.47 -12.58
CA LEU A 385 -17.95 19.37 -11.15
C LEU A 385 -16.69 19.11 -10.32
N SER A 386 -15.76 18.28 -10.79
CA SER A 386 -14.53 17.99 -10.05
C SER A 386 -13.66 19.23 -9.90
N HIS A 387 -13.53 20.08 -10.93
CA HIS A 387 -12.84 21.36 -10.82
C HIS A 387 -13.52 22.30 -9.81
N ARG A 388 -14.85 22.48 -9.91
CA ARG A 388 -15.62 23.36 -9.01
C ARG A 388 -15.54 22.89 -7.54
N LEU A 389 -15.54 21.58 -7.32
CA LEU A 389 -15.43 20.97 -5.98
C LEU A 389 -13.99 20.81 -5.50
N ARG A 390 -12.99 21.23 -6.30
CA ARG A 390 -11.55 21.07 -6.04
C ARG A 390 -11.19 19.61 -5.73
N ILE A 391 -11.56 18.71 -6.62
CA ILE A 391 -11.26 17.27 -6.60
C ILE A 391 -10.29 16.98 -7.76
N PRO A 392 -9.00 17.36 -7.63
CA PRO A 392 -8.05 17.35 -8.75
C PRO A 392 -7.91 15.97 -9.40
N TRP A 393 -7.87 14.91 -8.58
CA TRP A 393 -7.74 13.53 -9.05
C TRP A 393 -8.87 13.11 -9.97
N LEU A 394 -10.14 13.42 -9.63
CA LEU A 394 -11.27 13.11 -10.49
C LEU A 394 -11.24 13.94 -11.79
N GLY A 395 -10.76 15.19 -11.73
CA GLY A 395 -10.52 16.01 -12.91
C GLY A 395 -9.52 15.39 -13.88
N GLN A 396 -8.34 15.02 -13.38
CA GLN A 396 -7.29 14.39 -14.19
C GLN A 396 -7.76 13.07 -14.82
N ILE A 397 -8.47 12.28 -14.04
CA ILE A 397 -9.10 11.02 -14.44
C ILE A 397 -10.05 11.24 -15.62
N CYS A 398 -10.94 12.23 -15.54
CA CYS A 398 -11.85 12.56 -16.64
C CYS A 398 -11.11 13.12 -17.87
N GLU A 399 -10.05 13.92 -17.69
CA GLU A 399 -9.24 14.46 -18.77
C GLU A 399 -8.52 13.35 -19.54
N ASN A 400 -7.88 12.42 -18.84
CA ASN A 400 -7.19 11.27 -19.44
C ASN A 400 -8.16 10.40 -20.25
N MET A 401 -9.38 10.17 -19.74
CA MET A 401 -10.43 9.45 -20.48
C MET A 401 -10.86 10.17 -21.75
N THR A 402 -11.02 11.49 -21.67
CA THR A 402 -11.39 12.32 -22.83
C THR A 402 -10.31 12.25 -23.91
N ASN A 403 -9.04 12.13 -23.50
CA ASN A 403 -7.90 11.99 -24.41
C ASN A 403 -7.64 10.56 -24.90
N GLY A 404 -8.44 9.56 -24.48
CA GLY A 404 -8.27 8.15 -24.86
C GLY A 404 -7.05 7.48 -24.22
N GLU A 405 -6.54 8.01 -23.11
CA GLU A 405 -5.36 7.50 -22.41
C GLU A 405 -5.72 6.42 -21.37
N SER A 406 -4.80 5.48 -21.12
CA SER A 406 -5.01 4.42 -20.11
C SER A 406 -5.08 5.01 -18.70
N TYR A 407 -6.14 4.63 -18.00
CA TYR A 407 -6.85 5.47 -17.04
C TYR A 407 -6.29 5.60 -15.62
N LEU A 408 -5.51 4.64 -15.12
CA LEU A 408 -5.05 4.67 -13.73
C LEU A 408 -3.61 4.19 -13.66
N ASN A 409 -2.68 5.10 -13.36
CA ASN A 409 -1.42 4.67 -12.78
C ASN A 409 -1.72 4.28 -11.33
N PRO A 410 -1.43 3.05 -10.91
CA PRO A 410 -1.75 2.60 -9.56
C PRO A 410 -1.15 3.41 -8.41
N SER A 411 -0.04 4.10 -8.68
CA SER A 411 0.52 5.08 -7.77
C SER A 411 -0.45 6.25 -7.45
N MET A 412 -1.34 6.63 -8.38
CA MET A 412 -2.33 7.68 -8.16
C MET A 412 -3.36 7.27 -7.09
N VAL A 413 -3.75 5.99 -7.07
CA VAL A 413 -4.67 5.45 -6.06
C VAL A 413 -4.00 5.49 -4.69
N THR A 414 -2.72 5.11 -4.60
CA THR A 414 -1.94 5.16 -3.37
C THR A 414 -1.78 6.59 -2.86
N ILE A 415 -1.40 7.54 -3.72
CA ILE A 415 -1.25 8.95 -3.34
C ILE A 415 -2.59 9.54 -2.90
N LEU A 416 -3.67 9.27 -3.63
CA LEU A 416 -5.02 9.71 -3.25
C LEU A 416 -5.43 9.15 -1.88
N HIS A 417 -5.13 7.88 -1.62
CA HIS A 417 -5.41 7.25 -0.33
C HIS A 417 -4.57 7.86 0.80
N GLU A 418 -3.29 8.17 0.56
CA GLU A 418 -2.40 8.85 1.51
C GLU A 418 -2.87 10.27 1.83
N GLU A 419 -3.22 11.07 0.81
CA GLU A 419 -3.75 12.43 0.98
C GLU A 419 -5.05 12.42 1.80
N ARG A 420 -5.98 11.52 1.46
CA ARG A 420 -7.22 11.34 2.22
C ARG A 420 -6.94 10.91 3.65
N SER A 421 -6.05 9.94 3.84
CA SER A 421 -5.66 9.46 5.17
C SER A 421 -5.09 10.59 6.03
N LYS A 422 -4.28 11.48 5.43
CA LYS A 422 -3.75 12.66 6.11
C LYS A 422 -4.87 13.63 6.53
N ILE A 423 -5.76 13.99 5.60
CA ILE A 423 -6.90 14.87 5.89
C ILE A 423 -7.74 14.30 7.04
N VAL A 424 -8.02 12.99 6.99
CA VAL A 424 -8.81 12.28 8.01
C VAL A 424 -8.14 12.30 9.38
N LYS A 425 -6.84 12.03 9.45
CA LYS A 425 -6.06 12.03 10.69
C LYS A 425 -5.95 13.43 11.31
N GLU A 426 -5.77 14.47 10.49
CA GLU A 426 -5.61 15.84 10.97
C GLU A 426 -6.93 16.45 11.44
N ASN A 427 -8.03 16.14 10.75
CA ASN A 427 -9.29 16.88 10.91
C ASN A 427 -10.43 16.09 11.56
N PHE A 428 -10.46 14.75 11.52
CA PHE A 428 -11.67 13.99 11.90
C PHE A 428 -11.43 12.86 12.91
N ILE A 429 -10.30 12.15 12.86
CA ILE A 429 -10.02 11.09 13.85
C ILE A 429 -9.81 11.71 15.22
N ASN A 430 -10.60 11.27 16.21
CA ASN A 430 -10.57 11.78 17.57
C ASN A 430 -10.72 13.32 17.64
N LYS A 431 -11.57 13.88 16.77
CA LYS A 431 -11.97 15.29 16.77
C LYS A 431 -13.47 15.40 17.00
N ALA A 432 -13.88 16.45 17.70
CA ALA A 432 -15.29 16.68 18.03
C ALA A 432 -16.13 17.16 16.82
N CYS A 433 -15.49 17.68 15.77
CA CYS A 433 -16.19 18.11 14.57
C CYS A 433 -16.94 16.93 13.93
N PHE A 434 -18.22 17.14 13.64
CA PHE A 434 -19.16 16.14 13.10
C PHE A 434 -19.35 14.86 13.93
N SER A 435 -18.68 14.74 15.08
CA SER A 435 -18.81 13.60 15.97
C SER A 435 -20.25 13.42 16.44
N ASP A 436 -20.75 12.20 16.31
CA ASP A 436 -22.07 11.78 16.76
C ASP A 436 -22.03 10.59 17.71
N VAL A 437 -20.83 10.19 18.13
CA VAL A 437 -20.58 9.25 19.21
C VAL A 437 -19.27 9.58 19.91
N ILE A 438 -19.29 9.40 21.23
CA ILE A 438 -18.17 9.63 22.14
C ILE A 438 -17.87 8.31 22.86
N PHE A 439 -16.61 7.88 22.81
CA PHE A 439 -16.13 6.71 23.53
C PHE A 439 -15.39 7.10 24.80
N HIS A 440 -15.76 6.49 25.91
CA HIS A 440 -15.01 6.54 27.16
C HIS A 440 -14.12 5.31 27.25
N VAL A 441 -12.82 5.49 27.01
CA VAL A 441 -11.81 4.42 27.11
C VAL A 441 -10.93 4.71 28.32
N LYS A 442 -11.10 3.92 29.38
CA LYS A 442 -10.54 4.24 30.71
C LYS A 442 -11.02 5.64 31.15
N ASN A 443 -10.09 6.59 31.31
CA ASN A 443 -10.38 7.97 31.72
C ASN A 443 -10.18 8.97 30.55
N THR A 444 -10.19 8.48 29.31
CA THR A 444 -9.99 9.31 28.11
C THR A 444 -11.23 9.28 27.24
N VAL A 445 -11.63 10.48 26.82
CA VAL A 445 -12.73 10.72 25.90
C VAL A 445 -12.19 10.70 24.48
N LEU A 446 -12.79 9.87 23.62
CA LEU A 446 -12.44 9.76 22.20
C LEU A 446 -13.66 10.04 21.32
N TYR A 447 -13.49 10.85 20.28
CA TYR A 447 -14.57 11.23 19.37
C TYR A 447 -14.56 10.39 18.09
N ALA A 448 -15.74 10.01 17.61
CA ALA A 448 -15.91 9.30 16.36
C ALA A 448 -17.26 9.58 15.66
N HIS A 449 -17.43 8.96 14.50
CA HIS A 449 -18.53 9.13 13.56
C HIS A 449 -19.18 7.78 13.27
N ARG A 450 -20.42 7.58 13.70
CA ARG A 450 -21.17 6.31 13.56
C ARG A 450 -21.24 5.84 12.13
N ALA A 451 -21.41 6.74 11.16
CA ALA A 451 -21.45 6.39 9.74
C ALA A 451 -20.23 5.54 9.31
N VAL A 452 -19.02 6.01 9.62
CA VAL A 452 -17.78 5.28 9.28
C VAL A 452 -17.65 4.00 10.09
N LEU A 453 -17.97 4.04 11.38
CA LEU A 453 -17.86 2.88 12.28
C LEU A 453 -18.78 1.74 11.86
N MET A 454 -20.04 2.05 11.54
CA MET A 454 -21.03 1.08 11.10
C MET A 454 -20.71 0.52 9.71
N ALA A 455 -20.18 1.35 8.81
CA ALA A 455 -19.75 0.88 7.50
C ALA A 455 -18.59 -0.12 7.60
N ARG A 456 -17.67 0.09 8.56
CA ARG A 456 -16.39 -0.64 8.63
C ARG A 456 -16.31 -1.70 9.74
N SER A 457 -17.36 -1.86 10.54
CA SER A 457 -17.45 -2.90 11.57
C SER A 457 -18.89 -3.36 11.73
N GLU A 458 -19.16 -4.63 11.42
CA GLU A 458 -20.48 -5.24 11.58
C GLU A 458 -20.96 -5.20 13.04
N VAL A 459 -20.04 -5.36 13.99
CA VAL A 459 -20.34 -5.25 15.43
C VAL A 459 -20.81 -3.83 15.77
N MET A 460 -20.15 -2.80 15.26
CA MET A 460 -20.58 -1.41 15.46
C MET A 460 -21.86 -1.08 14.67
N ALA A 461 -22.06 -1.68 13.50
CA ALA A 461 -23.31 -1.60 12.73
C ALA A 461 -24.49 -2.13 13.55
N ALA A 462 -24.33 -3.30 14.17
CA ALA A 462 -25.32 -3.89 15.06
C ALA A 462 -25.55 -3.01 16.30
N MET A 463 -24.47 -2.54 16.93
CA MET A 463 -24.51 -1.69 18.13
C MET A 463 -25.28 -0.38 17.90
N PHE A 464 -25.06 0.29 16.76
CA PHE A 464 -25.64 1.61 16.49
C PHE A 464 -26.91 1.59 15.62
N GLY A 465 -27.16 0.50 14.87
CA GLY A 465 -28.35 0.34 14.02
C GLY A 465 -29.46 -0.50 14.65
N GLY A 466 -29.12 -1.43 15.56
CA GLY A 466 -30.05 -2.41 16.15
C GLY A 466 -30.93 -1.86 17.29
N GLY A 467 -31.43 -2.77 18.12
CA GLY A 467 -32.23 -2.46 19.32
C GLY A 467 -31.41 -2.22 20.59
N PHE A 468 -30.12 -1.91 20.46
CA PHE A 468 -29.21 -1.70 21.58
C PHE A 468 -29.32 -0.28 22.15
N SER A 469 -29.03 -0.11 23.44
CA SER A 469 -29.07 1.19 24.13
C SER A 469 -28.12 2.23 23.52
N GLU A 470 -27.02 1.76 22.95
CA GLU A 470 -25.97 2.55 22.32
C GLU A 470 -26.46 3.27 21.06
N ARG A 471 -27.53 2.78 20.43
CA ARG A 471 -28.18 3.47 19.31
C ARG A 471 -28.62 4.87 19.70
N ASP A 472 -29.24 5.04 20.86
CA ASP A 472 -29.76 6.35 21.28
C ASP A 472 -28.78 7.11 22.18
N SER A 473 -27.71 6.44 22.64
CA SER A 473 -26.69 7.05 23.49
C SER A 473 -25.60 7.77 22.69
N LEU A 474 -25.32 9.02 23.05
CA LEU A 474 -24.14 9.72 22.55
C LEU A 474 -22.83 9.13 23.09
N GLU A 475 -22.88 8.53 24.29
CA GLU A 475 -21.70 8.07 25.02
C GLU A 475 -21.67 6.54 25.13
N VAL A 476 -20.50 5.94 24.83
CA VAL A 476 -20.27 4.50 24.88
C VAL A 476 -19.00 4.21 25.66
N THR A 477 -19.07 3.35 26.68
CA THR A 477 -17.90 3.00 27.50
C THR A 477 -17.22 1.72 27.01
N ILE A 478 -15.92 1.80 26.71
CA ILE A 478 -15.09 0.64 26.34
C ILE A 478 -14.22 0.25 27.53
N LYS A 479 -14.55 -0.90 28.15
CA LYS A 479 -13.96 -1.32 29.43
C LYS A 479 -12.65 -2.10 29.31
N VAL A 480 -12.38 -2.76 28.18
CA VAL A 480 -11.31 -3.78 28.08
C VAL A 480 -10.40 -3.48 26.89
N THR A 481 -9.72 -2.33 26.93
CA THR A 481 -8.65 -2.00 25.97
C THR A 481 -7.82 -0.81 26.45
N THR A 482 -6.67 -0.59 25.81
CA THR A 482 -5.87 0.63 26.01
C THR A 482 -6.35 1.76 25.10
N VAL A 483 -6.11 3.01 25.50
CA VAL A 483 -6.41 4.18 24.66
C VAL A 483 -5.68 4.10 23.33
N LYS A 484 -4.42 3.65 23.34
CA LYS A 484 -3.59 3.53 22.14
C LYS A 484 -4.14 2.48 21.17
N SER A 485 -4.53 1.31 21.66
CA SER A 485 -5.12 0.25 20.84
C SER A 485 -6.49 0.65 20.28
N PHE A 486 -7.33 1.31 21.08
CA PHE A 486 -8.63 1.78 20.58
C PHE A 486 -8.47 2.93 19.57
N LEU A 487 -7.50 3.83 19.77
CA LEU A 487 -7.20 4.85 18.76
C LEU A 487 -6.66 4.22 17.48
N ALA A 488 -5.82 3.19 17.56
CA ALA A 488 -5.34 2.45 16.41
C ALA A 488 -6.48 1.74 15.66
N LEU A 489 -7.47 1.18 16.38
CA LEU A 489 -8.71 0.68 15.80
C LEU A 489 -9.46 1.78 15.04
N LEU A 490 -9.64 2.96 15.63
CA LEU A 490 -10.29 4.08 14.94
C LEU A 490 -9.50 4.50 13.70
N VAL A 491 -8.18 4.58 13.76
CA VAL A 491 -7.35 4.87 12.58
C VAL A 491 -7.58 3.83 11.49
N PHE A 492 -7.58 2.54 11.83
CA PHE A 492 -7.83 1.47 10.86
C PHE A 492 -9.20 1.59 10.19
N LEU A 493 -10.27 1.78 10.96
CA LEU A 493 -11.62 1.92 10.40
C LEU A 493 -11.72 3.10 9.42
N TYR A 494 -10.99 4.18 9.67
CA TYR A 494 -11.07 5.39 8.86
C TYR A 494 -10.13 5.40 7.66
N THR A 495 -8.98 4.72 7.74
CA THR A 495 -7.89 4.86 6.77
C THR A 495 -7.28 3.54 6.30
N ASP A 496 -7.88 2.40 6.64
CA ASP A 496 -7.37 1.05 6.33
C ASP A 496 -5.92 0.77 6.71
N THR A 497 -5.36 1.61 7.59
CA THR A 497 -3.95 1.59 7.99
C THR A 497 -3.87 1.65 9.50
N VAL A 498 -2.75 1.17 10.04
CA VAL A 498 -2.45 1.23 11.47
C VAL A 498 -1.33 2.26 11.73
N PRO A 499 -1.28 2.87 12.92
CA PRO A 499 -0.15 3.74 13.28
C PRO A 499 1.20 3.02 13.18
N THR A 500 2.23 3.75 12.74
CA THR A 500 3.58 3.19 12.53
C THR A 500 4.36 3.04 13.84
N ASP A 501 4.03 3.84 14.85
CA ASP A 501 4.64 3.92 16.18
C ASP A 501 4.07 2.89 17.17
N MET A 502 3.78 1.68 16.70
CA MET A 502 3.25 0.58 17.53
C MET A 502 4.32 -0.43 17.92
N THR A 503 4.32 -0.84 19.19
CA THR A 503 5.14 -1.94 19.70
C THR A 503 4.47 -3.29 19.50
N VAL A 504 5.21 -4.40 19.69
CA VAL A 504 4.64 -5.76 19.65
C VAL A 504 3.50 -5.91 20.67
N SER A 505 3.65 -5.33 21.86
CA SER A 505 2.59 -5.31 22.88
C SER A 505 1.36 -4.54 22.39
N ASP A 506 1.56 -3.39 21.74
CA ASP A 506 0.44 -2.61 21.19
C ASP A 506 -0.33 -3.38 20.10
N TYR A 507 0.37 -4.09 19.21
CA TYR A 507 -0.26 -4.94 18.20
C TYR A 507 -0.96 -6.15 18.80
N ARG A 508 -0.42 -6.75 19.86
CA ARG A 508 -1.09 -7.84 20.59
C ARG A 508 -2.42 -7.36 21.17
N GLU A 509 -2.42 -6.21 21.85
CA GLU A 509 -3.67 -5.62 22.38
C GLU A 509 -4.63 -5.22 21.25
N LEU A 510 -4.13 -4.69 20.13
CA LEU A 510 -4.95 -4.35 18.97
C LEU A 510 -5.57 -5.60 18.31
N LEU A 511 -4.84 -6.72 18.27
CA LEU A 511 -5.33 -8.00 17.76
C LEU A 511 -6.53 -8.50 18.58
N VAL A 512 -6.43 -8.45 19.91
CA VAL A 512 -7.54 -8.79 20.82
C VAL A 512 -8.76 -7.90 20.58
N VAL A 513 -8.53 -6.60 20.34
CA VAL A 513 -9.60 -5.65 20.02
C VAL A 513 -10.21 -5.96 18.65
N ALA A 514 -9.38 -6.27 17.65
CA ALA A 514 -9.82 -6.59 16.30
C ALA A 514 -10.74 -7.81 16.27
N ASP A 515 -10.39 -8.87 17.00
CA ASP A 515 -11.22 -10.06 17.19
C ASP A 515 -12.58 -9.72 17.81
N ARG A 516 -12.60 -8.90 18.87
CA ARG A 516 -13.85 -8.46 19.51
C ARG A 516 -14.78 -7.67 18.58
N PHE A 517 -14.22 -6.90 17.65
CA PHE A 517 -14.98 -6.15 16.65
C PHE A 517 -15.16 -6.90 15.32
N CYS A 518 -14.78 -8.18 15.26
CA CYS A 518 -14.84 -9.06 14.10
C CYS A 518 -14.11 -8.52 12.86
N LEU A 519 -12.94 -7.92 13.06
CA LEU A 519 -12.13 -7.32 12.01
C LEU A 519 -10.99 -8.25 11.56
N THR A 520 -11.33 -9.26 10.76
CA THR A 520 -10.39 -10.31 10.30
C THR A 520 -9.19 -9.74 9.53
N GLN A 521 -9.41 -8.70 8.71
CA GLN A 521 -8.31 -8.03 8.00
C GLN A 521 -7.33 -7.39 8.99
N LEU A 522 -7.83 -6.69 10.02
CA LEU A 522 -6.99 -6.07 11.04
C LEU A 522 -6.23 -7.11 11.87
N ILE A 523 -6.81 -8.28 12.13
CA ILE A 523 -6.10 -9.41 12.72
C ILE A 523 -4.89 -9.76 11.85
N SER A 524 -5.08 -9.99 10.55
CA SER A 524 -3.99 -10.36 9.64
C SER A 524 -2.88 -9.29 9.54
N VAL A 525 -3.24 -8.00 9.64
CA VAL A 525 -2.29 -6.88 9.72
C VAL A 525 -1.48 -6.97 11.02
N CYS A 526 -2.12 -7.25 12.15
CA CYS A 526 -1.44 -7.42 13.43
C CYS A 526 -0.51 -8.64 13.42
N GLU A 527 -0.94 -9.77 12.85
CA GLU A 527 -0.11 -10.98 12.69
C GLU A 527 1.16 -10.66 11.88
N ALA A 528 1.01 -9.99 10.73
CA ALA A 528 2.14 -9.62 9.88
C ALA A 528 3.12 -8.68 10.61
N ALA A 529 2.60 -7.63 11.26
CA ALA A 529 3.43 -6.65 11.98
C ALA A 529 4.18 -7.27 13.17
N ILE A 530 3.53 -8.15 13.94
CA ILE A 530 4.16 -8.85 15.08
C ILE A 530 5.29 -9.74 14.58
N THR A 531 5.02 -10.59 13.58
CA THR A 531 5.99 -11.56 13.07
C THR A 531 7.18 -10.90 12.39
N GLU A 532 6.98 -9.79 11.66
CA GLU A 532 8.06 -9.01 11.06
C GLU A 532 8.99 -8.40 12.11
N ARG A 533 8.42 -7.76 13.15
CA ARG A 533 9.19 -7.10 14.21
C ARG A 533 9.99 -8.10 15.02
N ILE A 534 9.36 -9.18 15.48
CA ILE A 534 10.05 -10.23 16.23
C ILE A 534 11.08 -10.96 15.34
N GLY A 535 10.72 -11.26 14.09
CA GLY A 535 11.62 -11.91 13.14
C GLY A 535 12.89 -11.09 12.87
N THR A 536 12.76 -9.76 12.77
CA THR A 536 13.90 -8.84 12.63
C THR A 536 14.77 -8.83 13.88
N GLU A 537 14.16 -8.88 15.06
CA GLU A 537 14.86 -8.93 16.34
C GLU A 537 15.64 -10.22 16.56
N ILE A 538 15.08 -11.38 16.20
CA ILE A 538 15.73 -12.69 16.31
C ILE A 538 16.92 -12.80 15.35
N LYS A 539 16.85 -12.19 14.16
CA LYS A 539 17.99 -12.14 13.23
C LYS A 539 19.19 -11.36 13.78
N LYS A 540 18.93 -10.36 14.64
CA LYS A 540 19.96 -9.48 15.21
C LYS A 540 20.58 -10.02 16.50
N LYS A 541 19.81 -10.74 17.31
CA LYS A 541 20.21 -11.22 18.64
C LYS A 541 19.64 -12.61 18.90
N ARG A 542 20.38 -13.45 19.65
CA ARG A 542 19.86 -14.73 20.15
C ARG A 542 18.62 -14.50 21.03
N LEU A 543 17.68 -15.44 20.99
CA LEU A 543 16.53 -15.48 21.89
C LEU A 543 17.03 -15.50 23.35
N ASN A 544 16.43 -14.66 24.18
CA ASN A 544 16.62 -14.67 25.63
C ASN A 544 15.32 -15.10 26.30
N SER A 545 15.37 -15.42 27.59
CA SER A 545 14.20 -15.93 28.31
C SER A 545 12.98 -15.00 28.23
N VAL A 546 13.18 -13.68 28.29
CA VAL A 546 12.06 -12.71 28.19
C VAL A 546 11.38 -12.81 26.82
N LYS A 547 12.15 -12.84 25.73
CA LYS A 547 11.60 -12.96 24.37
C LYS A 547 10.93 -14.31 24.14
N CYS A 548 11.44 -15.39 24.74
CA CYS A 548 10.77 -16.68 24.69
C CYS A 548 9.41 -16.63 25.39
N ASN A 549 9.32 -16.01 26.58
CA ASN A 549 8.06 -15.81 27.28
C ASN A 549 7.08 -14.97 26.44
N ASP A 550 7.56 -13.91 25.78
CA ASP A 550 6.73 -13.11 24.86
C ASP A 550 6.15 -13.95 23.71
N VAL A 551 6.96 -14.82 23.09
CA VAL A 551 6.51 -15.70 22.00
C VAL A 551 5.50 -16.74 22.49
N ILE A 552 5.68 -17.29 23.70
CA ILE A 552 4.71 -18.21 24.33
C ILE A 552 3.38 -17.49 24.58
N ASN A 553 3.42 -16.27 25.14
CA ASN A 553 2.22 -15.47 25.36
C ASN A 553 1.52 -15.10 24.04
N LEU A 554 2.28 -14.82 22.98
CA LEU A 554 1.74 -14.56 21.64
C LEU A 554 1.10 -15.80 21.01
N LEU A 555 1.65 -16.99 21.22
CA LEU A 555 1.02 -18.25 20.80
C LEU A 555 -0.37 -18.39 21.43
N LEU A 556 -0.43 -18.26 22.76
CA LEU A 556 -1.68 -18.41 23.51
C LEU A 556 -2.70 -17.33 23.11
N THR A 557 -2.24 -16.08 22.96
CA THR A 557 -3.09 -14.98 22.49
C THR A 557 -3.62 -15.26 21.09
N GLY A 558 -2.77 -15.72 20.17
CA GLY A 558 -3.18 -15.97 18.79
C GLY A 558 -4.22 -17.07 18.66
N GLN A 559 -4.12 -18.12 19.48
CA GLN A 559 -5.11 -19.19 19.54
C GLN A 559 -6.42 -18.75 20.20
N ALA A 560 -6.37 -17.84 21.17
CA ALA A 560 -7.55 -17.32 21.85
C ALA A 560 -8.35 -16.30 21.01
N HIS A 561 -7.71 -15.63 20.05
CA HIS A 561 -8.26 -14.47 19.34
C HIS A 561 -8.21 -14.60 17.82
N ASN A 562 -8.50 -15.80 17.31
CA ASN A 562 -8.66 -16.07 15.87
C ASN A 562 -7.50 -15.59 14.98
N ALA A 563 -6.25 -15.70 15.48
CA ALA A 563 -5.03 -15.36 14.75
C ALA A 563 -4.18 -16.63 14.47
N PRO A 564 -4.61 -17.46 13.51
CA PRO A 564 -4.00 -18.76 13.24
C PRO A 564 -2.61 -18.66 12.58
N GLN A 565 -2.33 -17.60 11.83
CA GLN A 565 -1.02 -17.43 11.18
C GLN A 565 0.06 -17.11 12.24
N LEU A 566 -0.28 -16.26 13.20
CA LEU A 566 0.59 -15.95 14.34
C LEU A 566 0.81 -17.19 15.20
N ALA A 567 -0.25 -17.93 15.54
CA ALA A 567 -0.13 -19.16 16.33
C ALA A 567 0.81 -20.18 15.66
N ARG A 568 0.62 -20.43 14.36
CA ARG A 568 1.49 -21.32 13.57
C ARG A 568 2.95 -20.83 13.53
N TRP A 569 3.14 -19.53 13.38
CA TRP A 569 4.46 -18.92 13.35
C TRP A 569 5.17 -19.00 14.71
N CYS A 570 4.46 -18.77 15.82
CA CYS A 570 5.00 -18.94 17.16
C CYS A 570 5.37 -20.40 17.45
N LEU A 571 4.53 -21.38 17.08
CA LEU A 571 4.84 -22.80 17.21
C LEU A 571 6.12 -23.16 16.45
N TYR A 572 6.29 -22.65 15.22
CA TYR A 572 7.50 -22.85 14.44
C TYR A 572 8.75 -22.29 15.15
N LEU A 573 8.66 -21.08 15.71
CA LEU A 573 9.81 -20.52 16.45
C LEU A 573 10.16 -21.36 17.69
N ILE A 574 9.15 -21.81 18.42
CA ILE A 574 9.33 -22.63 19.62
C ILE A 574 9.97 -23.97 19.25
N THR A 575 9.50 -24.64 18.19
CA THR A 575 10.03 -25.93 17.77
C THR A 575 11.46 -25.81 17.22
N THR A 576 11.74 -24.80 16.40
CA THR A 576 13.05 -24.62 15.77
C THR A 576 14.14 -24.11 16.71
N ASN A 577 13.75 -23.47 17.82
CA ASN A 577 14.66 -22.99 18.86
C ASN A 577 14.42 -23.69 20.21
N TYR A 578 13.97 -24.95 20.17
CA TYR A 578 13.48 -25.69 21.34
C TYR A 578 14.39 -25.57 22.58
N PRO A 579 15.74 -25.72 22.51
CA PRO A 579 16.58 -25.63 23.70
C PRO A 579 16.50 -24.28 24.42
N ASP A 580 16.33 -23.18 23.67
CA ASP A 580 16.19 -21.84 24.25
C ASP A 580 14.81 -21.68 24.94
N PHE A 581 13.77 -22.33 24.41
CA PHE A 581 12.42 -22.29 24.98
C PHE A 581 12.23 -23.25 26.15
N GLU A 582 12.81 -24.45 26.11
CA GLU A 582 12.75 -25.43 27.20
C GLU A 582 13.37 -24.90 28.49
N ALA A 583 14.38 -24.03 28.37
CA ALA A 583 15.02 -23.37 29.50
C ALA A 583 14.21 -22.20 30.09
N CYS A 584 13.06 -21.85 29.51
CA CYS A 584 12.25 -20.70 29.95
C CYS A 584 11.21 -21.10 30.99
N GLU A 585 10.98 -20.21 31.97
CA GLU A 585 10.02 -20.43 33.06
C GLU A 585 8.59 -20.68 32.55
N ASP A 586 8.16 -19.95 31.52
CA ASP A 586 6.80 -20.04 30.98
C ASP A 586 6.60 -21.23 30.02
N PHE A 587 7.60 -22.08 29.81
CA PHE A 587 7.48 -23.24 28.90
C PHE A 587 6.37 -24.22 29.32
N ASP A 588 6.07 -24.28 30.61
CA ASP A 588 4.99 -25.11 31.16
C ASP A 588 3.58 -24.57 30.86
N LEU A 589 3.47 -23.35 30.33
CA LEU A 589 2.20 -22.82 29.79
C LEU A 589 1.83 -23.50 28.47
N ILE A 590 2.80 -24.09 27.76
CA ILE A 590 2.55 -24.88 26.55
C ILE A 590 2.01 -26.26 26.96
N LYS A 591 0.70 -26.45 26.83
CA LYS A 591 -0.02 -27.67 27.26
C LYS A 591 -0.80 -28.32 26.12
N GLY A 592 -1.32 -29.53 26.38
CA GLY A 592 -2.21 -30.24 25.47
C GLY A 592 -1.60 -30.48 24.08
N ASP A 593 -2.36 -30.18 23.04
CA ASP A 593 -1.95 -30.38 21.65
C ASP A 593 -0.72 -29.54 21.27
N ASN A 594 -0.55 -28.34 21.84
CA ASN A 594 0.65 -27.53 21.62
C ASN A 594 1.90 -28.25 22.16
N ARG A 595 1.84 -28.85 23.36
CA ARG A 595 2.98 -29.56 23.94
C ARG A 595 3.34 -30.78 23.12
N ARG A 596 2.32 -31.52 22.66
CA ARG A 596 2.51 -32.67 21.76
C ARG A 596 3.19 -32.24 20.46
N HIS A 597 2.67 -31.20 19.81
CA HIS A 597 3.23 -30.64 18.59
C HIS A 597 4.69 -30.19 18.77
N VAL A 598 4.98 -29.46 19.86
CA VAL A 598 6.33 -28.97 20.15
C VAL A 598 7.31 -30.14 20.33
N LEU A 599 6.93 -31.18 21.07
CA LEU A 599 7.79 -32.34 21.30
C LEU A 599 8.00 -33.20 20.04
N GLU A 600 6.98 -33.30 19.19
CA GLU A 600 7.06 -34.04 17.91
C GLU A 600 7.92 -33.32 16.87
N HIS A 601 7.87 -31.98 16.82
CA HIS A 601 8.51 -31.17 15.78
C HIS A 601 9.75 -30.42 16.26
N ARG A 602 10.23 -30.67 17.49
CA ARG A 602 11.40 -30.01 18.07
C ARG A 602 12.65 -30.18 17.20
N TRP A 603 13.45 -29.12 17.16
CA TRP A 603 14.78 -29.12 16.57
C TRP A 603 15.85 -28.84 17.66
N PRO A 604 16.91 -29.66 17.76
CA PRO A 604 17.15 -30.89 17.00
C PRO A 604 16.15 -32.02 17.34
N PRO A 605 15.81 -32.91 16.36
CA PRO A 605 14.93 -34.05 16.61
C PRO A 605 15.51 -35.07 17.60
N LEU A 606 14.65 -35.77 18.34
CA LEU A 606 15.08 -36.80 19.31
C LEU A 606 15.87 -37.94 18.66
N ALA A 607 15.55 -38.32 17.42
CA ALA A 607 16.30 -39.34 16.67
C ALA A 607 17.77 -38.92 16.47
N TYR A 608 17.99 -37.67 16.07
CA TYR A 608 19.33 -37.12 15.92
C TYR A 608 20.10 -37.09 17.25
N LEU A 609 19.45 -36.71 18.36
CA LEU A 609 20.10 -36.69 19.67
C LEU A 609 20.55 -38.09 20.13
N LYS A 610 19.73 -39.12 19.87
CA LYS A 610 20.09 -40.52 20.16
C LYS A 610 21.27 -41.00 19.32
N GLU A 611 21.25 -40.71 18.02
CA GLU A 611 22.37 -41.04 17.12
C GLU A 611 23.65 -40.33 17.54
N LEU A 612 23.54 -39.06 17.96
CA LEU A 612 24.65 -38.26 18.44
C LEU A 612 25.23 -38.82 19.74
N GLU A 613 24.41 -39.19 20.71
CA GLU A 613 24.86 -39.85 21.94
C GLU A 613 25.56 -41.18 21.65
N GLU A 614 25.02 -42.00 20.76
CA GLU A 614 25.62 -43.27 20.37
C GLU A 614 26.97 -43.06 19.67
N PHE A 615 27.07 -42.04 18.80
CA PHE A 615 28.31 -41.63 18.17
C PHE A 615 29.37 -41.18 19.18
N LYS A 616 28.99 -40.32 20.15
CA LYS A 616 29.90 -39.85 21.21
C LYS A 616 30.39 -41.02 22.06
N ARG A 617 29.50 -41.96 22.41
CA ARG A 617 29.85 -43.18 23.16
C ARG A 617 30.83 -44.08 22.41
N LYS A 618 30.67 -44.24 21.08
CA LYS A 618 31.53 -45.09 20.24
C LYS A 618 32.90 -44.46 19.96
N THR A 619 32.99 -43.14 19.89
CA THR A 619 34.21 -42.44 19.45
C THR A 619 34.99 -41.75 20.58
N GLY A 620 34.38 -41.56 21.76
CA GLY A 620 34.96 -40.81 22.87
C GLY A 620 35.18 -39.32 22.57
N ARG A 621 34.60 -38.81 21.48
CA ARG A 621 34.69 -37.40 21.05
C ARG A 621 33.45 -36.66 21.55
N ALA A 622 33.67 -35.53 22.25
CA ALA A 622 32.62 -34.68 22.81
C ALA A 622 31.93 -33.81 21.75
#